data_AF-A0A534RPY6-F1
#
_entry.id   AF-A0A534RPY6-F1
#
_cell.length_a   1.000
_cell.length_b   1.000
_cell.length_c   1.000
_cell.angle_alpha   90.00
_cell.angle_beta   90.00
_cell.angle_gamma   90.00
#
_symmetry.space_group_name_H-M   'P 1'
#
loop_
_entity.id
_entity.type
_entity.pdbx_description
1 polymer ?
#
loop_
_entity_poly.entity_id
_entity_poly.type
_entity_poly.pdbx_seq_one_letter_code
_entity_poly.pdbx_strand_id
1 'polypeptide(L)'
;MLDGRHSPARVLSLLVILAAALGYLLYPLSSGRFHIVVDEAKIRARERYLATPPRETPTQRPNIVIILADDLGKTDISLYGGRVATPRIDTLGHEGATCSEGYITSPICSPSRAGLMTGRYQQRFGHEIQPHERYPRNRLEYYLFKYFLATDDFRVADLIAFPRFEDIVQQGLPLSEVTLAEVLRRQGYQTAIIGKWHL
;
A
#
# COMPACT_ATOMS: atom_id res chain seq x y z
N MET A 1 45.15 44.07 8.03
CA MET A 1 44.43 44.54 9.23
C MET A 1 42.93 44.46 8.92
N LEU A 2 42.36 43.26 8.99
CA LEU A 2 40.94 43.01 8.74
C LEU A 2 40.28 42.80 10.11
N ASP A 3 39.62 43.85 10.63
CA ASP A 3 38.86 43.76 11.88
C ASP A 3 37.55 43.01 11.60
N GLY A 4 37.66 41.68 11.53
CA GLY A 4 36.57 40.75 11.24
C GLY A 4 35.66 40.49 12.44
N ARG A 5 35.27 41.52 13.19
CA ARG A 5 34.28 41.37 14.27
C ARG A 5 32.90 41.21 13.63
N HIS A 6 32.44 39.97 13.53
CA HIS A 6 31.05 39.67 13.22
C HIS A 6 30.15 40.44 14.20
N SER A 7 29.31 41.37 13.70
CA SER A 7 28.37 42.06 14.58
C SER A 7 27.41 41.03 15.20
N PRO A 8 27.07 41.15 16.49
CA PRO A 8 26.20 40.18 17.17
C PRO A 8 24.84 40.01 16.45
N ALA A 9 24.36 41.05 15.79
CA ALA A 9 23.18 41.00 14.92
C ALA A 9 23.36 40.06 13.71
N ARG A 10 24.52 40.04 13.06
CA ARG A 10 24.78 39.11 11.94
C ARG A 10 24.88 37.66 12.40
N VAL A 11 25.49 37.43 13.57
CA VAL A 11 25.56 36.09 14.19
C VAL A 11 24.16 35.60 14.52
N LEU A 12 23.32 36.44 15.14
CA LEU A 12 21.93 36.10 15.47
C LEU A 12 21.11 35.79 14.22
N SER A 13 21.19 36.62 13.17
CA SER A 13 20.47 36.37 11.91
C SER A 13 20.88 35.05 11.25
N LEU A 14 22.18 34.73 11.25
CA LEU A 14 22.67 33.45 10.73
C LEU A 14 22.13 32.27 11.54
N LEU A 15 22.11 32.36 12.87
CA LEU A 15 21.56 31.32 13.74
C LEU A 15 20.07 31.10 13.49
N VAL A 16 19.29 32.16 13.29
CA VAL A 16 17.86 32.07 12.96
C VAL A 16 17.65 31.38 11.61
N ILE A 17 18.44 31.75 10.59
CA ILE A 17 18.36 31.13 9.26
C ILE A 17 18.71 29.64 9.34
N LEU A 18 19.78 29.29 10.06
CA LEU A 18 20.20 27.90 10.24
C LEU A 18 19.14 27.10 11.01
N ALA A 19 18.55 27.67 12.06
CA ALA A 19 17.47 27.03 12.82
C ALA A 19 16.21 26.82 11.96
N ALA A 20 15.83 27.81 11.14
CA ALA A 20 14.71 27.69 10.23
C ALA A 20 14.96 26.64 9.14
N ALA A 21 16.16 26.62 8.56
CA ALA A 21 16.57 25.61 7.58
C ALA A 21 16.57 24.20 8.18
N LEU A 22 17.11 24.05 9.40
CA LEU A 22 17.10 22.77 10.11
C LEU A 22 15.67 22.33 10.45
N GLY A 23 14.82 23.26 10.90
CA GLY A 23 13.41 23.00 11.16
C GLY A 23 12.68 22.52 9.90
N TYR A 24 12.89 23.17 8.75
CA TYR A 24 12.35 22.75 7.47
C TYR A 24 12.87 21.37 7.02
N LEU A 25 14.17 21.10 7.23
CA LEU A 25 14.80 19.84 6.85
C LEU A 25 14.33 18.66 7.71
N LEU A 26 14.08 18.90 9.01
CA LEU A 26 13.62 17.90 9.96
C LEU A 26 12.09 17.78 10.04
N TYR A 27 11.35 18.71 9.42
CA TYR A 27 9.88 18.66 9.41
C TYR A 27 9.39 17.36 8.75
N PRO A 28 8.42 16.65 9.35
CA PRO A 28 7.93 15.38 8.82
C PRO A 28 7.40 15.50 7.38
N LEU A 29 7.76 14.55 6.53
CA LEU A 29 7.26 14.45 5.16
C LEU A 29 5.86 13.81 5.09
N SER A 30 5.52 12.95 6.06
CA SER A 30 4.21 12.31 6.13
C SER A 30 3.24 13.06 7.05
N SER A 31 1.96 13.03 6.70
CA SER A 31 0.88 13.44 7.59
C SER A 31 0.36 12.22 8.32
N GLY A 32 0.21 12.32 9.65
CA GLY A 32 -0.39 11.25 10.47
C GLY A 32 -1.86 10.97 10.15
N ARG A 33 -2.52 11.83 9.35
CA ARG A 33 -3.94 11.71 9.01
C ARG A 33 -4.32 10.36 8.37
N PHE A 34 -3.42 9.78 7.60
CA PHE A 34 -3.66 8.55 6.84
C PHE A 34 -2.96 7.33 7.45
N HIS A 35 -2.37 7.49 8.64
CA HIS A 35 -1.75 6.36 9.33
C HIS A 35 -2.81 5.33 9.71
N ILE A 36 -2.50 4.08 9.43
CA ILE A 36 -3.28 2.96 9.92
C ILE A 36 -3.04 2.86 11.42
N VAL A 37 -4.12 3.05 12.18
CA VAL A 37 -4.10 2.98 13.65
C VAL A 37 -4.89 1.78 14.11
N VAL A 38 -4.39 1.12 15.16
CA VAL A 38 -5.11 0.03 15.80
C VAL A 38 -6.37 0.59 16.45
N ASP A 39 -7.52 0.14 15.97
CA ASP A 39 -8.83 0.50 16.50
C ASP A 39 -9.49 -0.73 17.11
N GLU A 40 -9.27 -0.88 18.41
CA GLU A 40 -9.78 -1.96 19.25
C GLU A 40 -11.30 -2.13 19.16
N ALA A 41 -12.05 -1.03 19.01
CA ALA A 41 -13.50 -1.10 18.89
C ALA A 41 -13.91 -1.71 17.54
N LYS A 42 -13.23 -1.33 16.45
CA LYS A 42 -13.48 -1.92 15.12
C LYS A 42 -13.02 -3.36 15.02
N ILE A 43 -11.89 -3.72 15.63
CA ILE A 43 -11.41 -5.10 15.68
C ILE A 43 -12.46 -5.99 16.37
N ARG A 44 -12.94 -5.59 17.55
CA ARG A 44 -14.04 -6.30 18.23
C ARG A 44 -15.33 -6.34 17.41
N ALA A 45 -15.63 -5.29 16.66
CA ALA A 45 -16.80 -5.28 15.78
C ALA A 45 -16.67 -6.29 14.62
N ARG A 46 -15.48 -6.39 14.02
CA ARG A 46 -15.14 -7.40 13.02
C ARG A 46 -15.26 -8.80 13.60
N GLU A 47 -14.69 -9.06 14.77
CA GLU A 47 -14.79 -10.38 15.43
C GLU A 47 -16.24 -10.79 15.68
N ARG A 48 -17.08 -9.88 16.19
CA ARG A 48 -18.52 -10.13 16.34
C ARG A 48 -19.20 -10.44 15.01
N TYR A 49 -18.88 -9.68 13.96
CA TYR A 49 -19.42 -9.92 12.63
C TYR A 49 -19.02 -11.31 12.12
N LEU A 50 -17.76 -11.70 12.29
CA LEU A 50 -17.25 -13.01 11.85
C LEU A 50 -17.83 -14.18 12.65
N ALA A 51 -18.08 -13.99 13.94
CA ALA A 51 -18.69 -15.00 14.81
C ALA A 51 -20.21 -15.19 14.56
N THR A 52 -20.87 -14.23 13.92
CA THR A 52 -22.31 -14.33 13.64
C THR A 52 -22.54 -15.37 12.54
N PRO A 53 -23.43 -16.36 12.71
CA PRO A 53 -23.73 -17.31 11.64
C PRO A 53 -24.37 -16.62 10.43
N PRO A 54 -24.16 -17.14 9.20
CA PRO A 54 -24.82 -16.61 8.02
C PRO A 54 -26.34 -16.78 8.14
N ARG A 55 -27.08 -15.77 7.67
CA ARG A 55 -28.55 -15.73 7.78
C ARG A 55 -29.22 -16.83 6.95
N GLU A 56 -28.66 -17.11 5.79
CA GLU A 56 -29.05 -18.19 4.88
C GLU A 56 -27.80 -18.77 4.27
N THR A 57 -27.77 -20.09 4.17
CA THR A 57 -26.67 -20.79 3.51
C THR A 57 -27.22 -21.41 2.23
N PRO A 58 -26.68 -21.05 1.04
CA PRO A 58 -27.18 -21.61 -0.21
C PRO A 58 -27.08 -23.14 -0.21
N THR A 59 -28.13 -23.80 -0.68
CA THR A 59 -28.20 -25.26 -0.86
C THR A 59 -27.17 -25.76 -1.87
N GLN A 60 -26.86 -24.95 -2.88
CA GLN A 60 -25.77 -25.18 -3.83
C GLN A 60 -24.86 -23.96 -3.89
N ARG A 61 -23.55 -24.19 -3.73
CA ARG A 61 -22.53 -23.12 -3.70
C ARG A 61 -21.57 -23.34 -4.87
N PRO A 62 -21.44 -22.38 -5.81
CA PRO A 62 -20.48 -22.51 -6.91
C PRO A 62 -19.05 -22.39 -6.37
N ASN A 63 -18.08 -22.94 -7.07
CA ASN A 63 -16.68 -22.63 -6.79
C ASN A 63 -16.37 -21.23 -7.33
N ILE A 64 -15.68 -20.41 -6.53
CA ILE A 64 -15.27 -19.06 -6.94
C ILE A 64 -13.75 -19.09 -7.14
N VAL A 65 -13.31 -18.83 -8.36
CA VAL A 65 -11.89 -18.73 -8.73
C VAL A 65 -11.61 -17.32 -9.23
N ILE A 66 -10.72 -16.61 -8.55
CA ILE A 66 -10.29 -15.26 -8.94
C ILE A 66 -8.86 -15.36 -9.46
N ILE A 67 -8.67 -15.02 -10.73
CA ILE A 67 -7.34 -14.95 -11.36
C ILE A 67 -6.97 -13.47 -11.47
N LEU A 68 -5.97 -13.05 -10.71
CA LEU A 68 -5.45 -11.69 -10.72
C LEU A 68 -4.03 -11.69 -11.29
N ALA A 69 -3.86 -11.16 -12.50
CA ALA A 69 -2.55 -10.93 -13.10
C ALA A 69 -1.92 -9.64 -12.53
N ASP A 70 -0.60 -9.66 -12.34
CA ASP A 70 0.18 -8.50 -11.88
C ASP A 70 0.71 -7.75 -13.10
N ASP A 71 0.44 -6.44 -13.18
CA ASP A 71 0.87 -5.53 -14.26
C ASP A 71 0.47 -5.93 -15.69
N LEU A 72 -0.60 -6.73 -15.85
CA LEU A 72 -1.15 -7.06 -17.17
C LEU A 72 -2.03 -5.92 -17.70
N GLY A 73 -1.59 -5.27 -18.77
CA GLY A 73 -2.34 -4.23 -19.45
C GLY A 73 -3.45 -4.79 -20.35
N LYS A 74 -4.51 -4.00 -20.55
CA LYS A 74 -5.61 -4.35 -21.47
C LYS A 74 -5.11 -4.65 -22.89
N THR A 75 -4.12 -3.88 -23.37
CA THR A 75 -3.54 -4.03 -24.71
C THR A 75 -2.55 -5.18 -24.84
N ASP A 76 -2.26 -5.91 -23.77
CA ASP A 76 -1.45 -7.13 -23.81
C ASP A 76 -2.28 -8.37 -24.18
N ILE A 77 -3.61 -8.27 -24.15
CA ILE A 77 -4.56 -9.37 -24.39
C ILE A 77 -5.13 -9.25 -25.82
N SER A 78 -5.07 -10.33 -26.62
CA SER A 78 -5.53 -10.31 -28.02
C SER A 78 -7.02 -10.03 -28.16
N LEU A 79 -7.86 -10.50 -27.22
CA LEU A 79 -9.29 -10.17 -27.16
C LEU A 79 -9.59 -8.65 -27.18
N TYR A 80 -8.67 -7.84 -26.66
CA TYR A 80 -8.81 -6.37 -26.62
C TYR A 80 -7.99 -5.66 -27.72
N GLY A 81 -7.54 -6.38 -28.75
CA GLY A 81 -6.73 -5.85 -29.84
C GLY A 81 -5.22 -5.86 -29.58
N GLY A 82 -4.76 -6.59 -28.56
CA GLY A 82 -3.34 -6.78 -28.27
C GLY A 82 -2.60 -7.59 -29.33
N ARG A 83 -1.28 -7.40 -29.41
CA ARG A 83 -0.41 -8.08 -30.40
C ARG A 83 0.04 -9.47 -29.95
N VAL A 84 -0.09 -9.78 -28.66
CA VAL A 84 0.30 -11.08 -28.08
C VAL A 84 -0.91 -11.99 -28.14
N ALA A 85 -0.73 -13.20 -28.69
CA ALA A 85 -1.79 -14.20 -28.74
C ALA A 85 -2.07 -14.77 -27.34
N THR A 86 -3.27 -14.54 -26.82
CA THR A 86 -3.72 -15.02 -25.51
C THR A 86 -4.92 -15.98 -25.61
N PRO A 87 -4.84 -17.07 -26.40
CA PRO A 87 -6.02 -17.85 -26.80
C PRO A 87 -6.85 -18.40 -25.62
N ARG A 88 -6.22 -18.74 -24.50
CA ARG A 88 -6.93 -19.22 -23.30
C ARG A 88 -7.68 -18.11 -22.55
N ILE A 89 -7.12 -16.89 -22.51
CA ILE A 89 -7.79 -15.72 -21.93
C ILE A 89 -8.95 -15.31 -22.84
N ASP A 90 -8.72 -15.34 -24.15
CA ASP A 90 -9.73 -15.02 -25.16
C ASP A 90 -10.93 -15.98 -25.07
N THR A 91 -10.70 -17.29 -24.91
CA THR A 91 -11.79 -18.26 -24.68
C THR A 91 -12.62 -17.90 -23.46
N LEU A 92 -12.00 -17.56 -22.32
CA LEU A 92 -12.73 -17.16 -21.11
C LEU A 92 -13.61 -15.93 -21.34
N GLY A 93 -13.12 -14.96 -22.11
CA GLY A 93 -13.89 -13.77 -22.46
C GLY A 93 -15.05 -14.07 -23.42
N HIS A 94 -14.83 -14.89 -24.44
CA HIS A 94 -15.85 -15.24 -25.44
C HIS A 94 -16.95 -16.15 -24.89
N GLU A 95 -16.63 -17.10 -24.01
CA GLU A 95 -17.59 -18.00 -23.38
C GLU A 95 -18.27 -17.40 -22.14
N GLY A 96 -17.78 -16.24 -21.68
CA GLY A 96 -18.25 -15.55 -20.49
C GLY A 96 -18.71 -14.13 -20.77
N ALA A 97 -18.32 -13.23 -19.87
CA ALA A 97 -18.57 -11.80 -20.00
C ALA A 97 -17.24 -11.06 -20.04
N THR A 98 -17.20 -9.99 -20.84
CA THR A 98 -16.04 -9.09 -20.94
C THR A 98 -16.43 -7.70 -20.46
N CYS A 99 -15.50 -7.02 -19.80
CA CYS A 99 -15.64 -5.60 -19.49
C CYS A 99 -14.77 -4.81 -20.46
N SER A 100 -15.36 -3.96 -21.29
CA SER A 100 -14.60 -2.97 -22.07
C SER A 100 -14.01 -1.90 -21.15
N GLU A 101 -14.74 -1.53 -20.11
CA GLU A 101 -14.42 -0.44 -19.17
C GLU A 101 -14.34 -0.97 -17.73
N GLY A 102 -13.35 -1.84 -17.48
CA GLY A 102 -13.04 -2.37 -16.15
C GLY A 102 -11.88 -1.61 -15.51
N TYR A 103 -12.07 -1.12 -14.28
CA TYR A 103 -11.08 -0.31 -13.57
C TYR A 103 -10.72 -0.93 -12.23
N ILE A 104 -9.46 -0.76 -11.84
CA ILE A 104 -8.97 -1.04 -10.49
C ILE A 104 -8.97 0.25 -9.66
N THR A 105 -9.09 0.14 -8.34
CA THR A 105 -9.23 1.31 -7.45
C THR A 105 -7.92 2.06 -7.17
N SER A 106 -6.79 1.54 -7.64
CA SER A 106 -5.47 2.18 -7.49
C SER A 106 -4.55 1.85 -8.67
N PRO A 107 -3.63 2.74 -9.07
CA PRO A 107 -2.60 2.42 -10.05
C PRO A 107 -1.44 1.58 -9.47
N ILE A 108 -1.51 1.16 -8.19
CA ILE A 108 -0.42 0.47 -7.49
C ILE A 108 -0.91 -0.85 -6.87
N CYS A 109 -0.11 -1.89 -6.99
CA CYS A 109 -0.50 -3.27 -6.66
C CYS A 109 -1.05 -3.49 -5.24
N SER A 110 -0.41 -3.02 -4.15
CA SER A 110 -0.88 -3.25 -2.78
C SER A 110 -2.24 -2.57 -2.48
N PRO A 111 -2.39 -1.23 -2.66
CA PRO A 111 -3.69 -0.55 -2.67
C PRO A 111 -4.80 -1.21 -3.50
N SER A 112 -4.47 -1.66 -4.71
CA SER A 112 -5.42 -2.35 -5.61
C SER A 112 -5.92 -3.67 -5.03
N ARG A 113 -5.00 -4.46 -4.46
CA ARG A 113 -5.33 -5.72 -3.80
C ARG A 113 -6.15 -5.46 -2.53
N ALA A 114 -5.86 -4.41 -1.78
CA ALA A 114 -6.63 -4.04 -0.59
C ALA A 114 -8.08 -3.71 -0.97
N GLY A 115 -8.25 -2.95 -2.06
CA GLY A 115 -9.56 -2.64 -2.62
C GLY A 115 -10.33 -3.89 -3.05
N LEU A 116 -9.68 -4.79 -3.80
CA LEU A 116 -10.26 -6.07 -4.22
C LEU A 116 -10.66 -6.94 -3.02
N MET A 117 -9.78 -7.07 -2.03
CA MET A 117 -10.01 -7.96 -0.87
C MET A 117 -11.08 -7.43 0.07
N THR A 118 -11.31 -6.12 0.14
CA THR A 118 -12.27 -5.52 1.09
C THR A 118 -13.56 -5.02 0.43
N GLY A 119 -13.57 -4.89 -0.90
CA GLY A 119 -14.65 -4.21 -1.64
C GLY A 119 -14.76 -2.71 -1.30
N ARG A 120 -13.71 -2.11 -0.73
CA ARG A 120 -13.71 -0.73 -0.23
C ARG A 120 -12.52 0.03 -0.80
N TYR A 121 -12.75 1.29 -1.18
CA TYR A 121 -11.65 2.20 -1.51
C TYR A 121 -10.66 2.28 -0.36
N GLN A 122 -9.39 2.03 -0.66
CA GLN A 122 -8.30 1.94 0.31
C GLN A 122 -8.11 3.20 1.17
N GLN A 123 -8.51 4.37 0.66
CA GLN A 123 -8.55 5.66 1.38
C GLN A 123 -9.45 5.60 2.62
N ARG A 124 -10.43 4.70 2.66
CA ARG A 124 -11.35 4.55 3.79
C ARG A 124 -10.66 4.00 5.04
N PHE A 125 -9.48 3.41 4.87
CA PHE A 125 -8.75 2.73 5.94
C PHE A 125 -7.23 2.95 5.86
N GLY A 126 -6.75 3.93 5.09
CA GLY A 126 -5.37 4.42 5.11
C GLY A 126 -4.35 3.65 4.28
N HIS A 127 -4.75 2.59 3.55
CA HIS A 127 -3.84 1.75 2.76
C HIS A 127 -3.61 2.32 1.34
N GLU A 128 -3.20 3.58 1.24
CA GLU A 128 -3.14 4.32 -0.03
C GLU A 128 -1.81 4.17 -0.77
N ILE A 129 -0.76 3.80 -0.04
CA ILE A 129 0.60 3.71 -0.54
C ILE A 129 1.10 2.26 -0.53
N GLN A 130 2.13 2.01 -1.31
CA GLN A 130 2.81 0.73 -1.34
C GLN A 130 3.53 0.49 0.01
N PRO A 131 3.34 -0.65 0.68
CA PRO A 131 4.21 -1.01 1.78
C PRO A 131 5.67 -1.01 1.33
N HIS A 132 6.53 -0.31 2.07
CA HIS A 132 7.97 -0.28 1.86
C HIS A 132 8.69 -0.52 3.19
N GLU A 133 9.88 -1.08 3.10
CA GLU A 133 10.73 -1.33 4.27
C GLU A 133 11.06 -0.03 5.01
N ARG A 134 11.19 1.08 4.28
CA ARG A 134 11.45 2.41 4.86
C ARG A 134 11.03 3.55 3.96
N TYR A 135 10.24 4.48 4.50
CA TYR A 135 10.00 5.79 3.91
C TYR A 135 10.85 6.87 4.59
N PRO A 136 11.38 7.86 3.84
CA PRO A 136 12.10 8.97 4.44
C PRO A 136 11.14 9.80 5.31
N ARG A 137 11.52 10.01 6.58
CA ARG A 137 10.64 10.66 7.56
C ARG A 137 10.64 12.17 7.44
N ASN A 138 11.73 12.74 6.93
CA ASN A 138 11.91 14.18 6.76
C ASN A 138 12.75 14.48 5.49
N ARG A 139 12.86 15.76 5.13
CA ARG A 139 13.54 16.20 3.91
C ARG A 139 15.04 15.91 3.95
N LEU A 140 15.66 15.99 5.13
CA LEU A 140 17.06 15.63 5.30
C LEU A 140 17.30 14.17 4.92
N GLU A 141 16.50 13.24 5.45
CA GLU A 141 16.55 11.82 5.08
C GLU A 141 16.33 11.65 3.58
N TYR A 142 15.29 12.28 3.01
CA TYR A 142 15.01 12.21 1.58
C TYR A 142 16.19 12.65 0.71
N TYR A 143 16.80 13.81 1.01
CA TYR A 143 17.93 14.31 0.24
C TYR A 143 19.20 13.48 0.45
N LEU A 144 19.45 12.99 1.66
CA LEU A 144 20.56 12.09 1.93
C LEU A 144 20.44 10.79 1.13
N PHE A 145 19.26 10.16 1.17
CA PHE A 145 18.97 8.95 0.38
C PHE A 145 19.10 9.19 -1.12
N LYS A 146 18.49 10.27 -1.62
CA LYS A 146 18.44 10.57 -3.05
C LYS A 146 19.81 10.93 -3.65
N TYR A 147 20.62 11.69 -2.92
CA TYR A 147 21.81 12.33 -3.50
C TYR A 147 23.14 11.79 -2.98
N PHE A 148 23.17 11.11 -1.84
CA PHE A 148 24.43 10.67 -1.21
C PHE A 148 24.52 9.15 -0.98
N LEU A 149 23.39 8.47 -0.81
CA LEU A 149 23.36 7.00 -0.65
C LEU A 149 23.13 6.25 -1.96
N ALA A 150 22.79 6.96 -3.04
CA ALA A 150 22.54 6.39 -4.38
C ALA A 150 23.67 6.68 -5.38
N THR A 151 24.83 7.14 -4.91
CA THR A 151 26.06 7.30 -5.70
C THR A 151 26.96 6.08 -5.44
N ASP A 152 27.40 5.39 -6.49
CA ASP A 152 28.12 4.11 -6.43
C ASP A 152 29.31 4.01 -5.44
N ASP A 153 29.71 2.77 -5.16
CA ASP A 153 30.78 2.29 -4.25
C ASP A 153 30.68 2.65 -2.76
N PHE A 154 29.56 3.23 -2.30
CA PHE A 154 29.21 3.29 -0.88
C PHE A 154 28.04 2.34 -0.58
N ARG A 155 28.31 1.03 -0.52
CA ARG A 155 27.34 0.07 0.06
C ARG A 155 27.31 0.25 1.57
N VAL A 156 26.48 1.16 2.06
CA VAL A 156 25.96 1.03 3.42
C VAL A 156 25.35 -0.36 3.45
N ALA A 157 25.87 -1.24 4.31
CA ALA A 157 25.40 -2.62 4.42
C ALA A 157 23.88 -2.61 4.30
N ASP A 158 23.34 -3.46 3.41
CA ASP A 158 21.93 -3.80 3.43
C ASP A 158 21.67 -4.38 4.82
N LEU A 159 21.45 -3.51 5.80
CA LEU A 159 20.72 -3.84 6.99
C LEU A 159 19.37 -4.20 6.40
N ILE A 160 19.20 -5.50 6.13
CA ILE A 160 17.89 -6.15 6.07
C ILE A 160 17.30 -5.92 7.47
N ALA A 161 16.86 -4.69 7.69
CA ALA A 161 16.15 -4.28 8.86
C ALA A 161 14.72 -4.68 8.52
N PHE A 162 14.34 -5.86 8.98
CA PHE A 162 12.94 -6.23 8.97
C PHE A 162 12.16 -5.06 9.59
N PRO A 163 11.12 -4.56 8.89
CA PRO A 163 10.32 -3.47 9.44
C PRO A 163 9.84 -3.88 10.84
N ARG A 164 9.83 -2.93 11.77
CA ARG A 164 9.33 -3.23 13.12
C ARG A 164 7.86 -3.64 12.99
N PHE A 165 7.38 -4.41 13.95
CA PHE A 165 5.98 -4.85 13.93
C PHE A 165 5.01 -3.66 13.80
N GLU A 166 5.31 -2.53 14.46
CA GLU A 166 4.53 -1.31 14.34
C GLU A 166 4.53 -0.75 12.91
N ASP A 167 5.67 -0.80 12.23
CA ASP A 167 5.80 -0.30 10.85
C ASP A 167 5.06 -1.22 9.87
N ILE A 168 5.00 -2.54 10.15
CA ILE A 168 4.20 -3.51 9.39
C ILE A 168 2.71 -3.23 9.59
N VAL A 169 2.26 -3.07 10.84
CA VAL A 169 0.84 -2.81 11.16
C VAL A 169 0.37 -1.48 10.58
N GLN A 170 1.24 -0.46 10.53
CA GLN A 170 0.90 0.85 9.96
C GLN A 170 0.84 0.86 8.43
N GLN A 171 1.36 -0.17 7.77
CA GLN A 171 1.44 -0.25 6.31
C GLN A 171 0.60 -1.39 5.72
N GLY A 172 0.29 -2.44 6.49
CA GLY A 172 -0.48 -3.59 6.02
C GLY A 172 -1.98 -3.35 5.94
N LEU A 173 -2.75 -4.38 5.61
CA LEU A 173 -4.21 -4.32 5.69
C LEU A 173 -4.65 -4.17 7.16
N PRO A 174 -5.45 -3.15 7.52
CA PRO A 174 -5.86 -2.96 8.91
C PRO A 174 -6.60 -4.18 9.45
N LEU A 175 -6.26 -4.62 10.67
CA LEU A 175 -6.85 -5.81 11.31
C LEU A 175 -8.37 -5.72 11.54
N SER A 176 -8.93 -4.52 11.44
CA SER A 176 -10.37 -4.27 11.50
C SER A 176 -11.11 -4.52 10.19
N GLU A 177 -10.42 -4.58 9.05
CA GLU A 177 -11.05 -4.79 7.75
C GLU A 177 -11.45 -6.26 7.56
N VAL A 178 -12.60 -6.46 6.92
CA VAL A 178 -13.14 -7.79 6.63
C VAL A 178 -12.80 -8.12 5.18
N THR A 179 -12.20 -9.29 4.96
CA THR A 179 -11.82 -9.70 3.61
C THR A 179 -12.91 -10.52 2.91
N LEU A 180 -12.90 -10.53 1.57
CA LEU A 180 -13.75 -11.39 0.75
C LEU A 180 -13.62 -12.86 1.16
N ALA A 181 -12.41 -13.31 1.47
CA ALA A 181 -12.16 -14.66 1.94
C ALA A 181 -12.89 -14.94 3.26
N GLU A 182 -12.88 -14.00 4.21
CA GLU A 182 -13.61 -14.15 5.48
C GLU A 182 -15.11 -14.16 5.29
N VAL A 183 -15.64 -13.29 4.42
CA VAL A 183 -17.06 -13.28 4.06
C VAL A 183 -17.46 -14.64 3.47
N LEU A 184 -16.66 -15.20 2.56
CA LEU A 184 -16.92 -16.50 1.96
C LEU A 184 -16.76 -17.65 2.98
N ARG A 185 -15.78 -17.60 3.88
CA ARG A 185 -15.63 -18.60 4.96
C ARG A 185 -16.85 -18.65 5.87
N ARG A 186 -17.46 -17.49 6.20
CA ARG A 186 -18.72 -17.47 6.95
C ARG A 186 -19.85 -18.18 6.22
N GLN A 187 -19.83 -18.17 4.89
CA GLN A 187 -20.76 -18.91 4.04
C GLN A 187 -20.32 -20.37 3.80
N GLY A 188 -19.39 -20.87 4.60
CA GLY A 188 -18.89 -22.24 4.59
C GLY A 188 -18.01 -22.60 3.39
N TYR A 189 -17.42 -21.61 2.71
CA TYR A 189 -16.41 -21.87 1.69
C TYR A 189 -15.06 -22.17 2.34
N GLN A 190 -14.31 -23.07 1.72
CA GLN A 190 -12.87 -23.16 1.94
C GLN A 190 -12.18 -22.15 1.04
N THR A 191 -11.24 -21.37 1.60
CA THR A 191 -10.56 -20.31 0.87
C THR A 191 -9.06 -20.50 0.94
N ALA A 192 -8.40 -20.39 -0.21
CA ALA A 192 -6.96 -20.41 -0.34
C ALA A 192 -6.49 -19.27 -1.24
N ILE A 193 -5.23 -18.87 -1.10
CA ILE A 193 -4.54 -17.96 -1.99
C ILE A 193 -3.25 -18.62 -2.45
N ILE A 194 -2.91 -18.44 -3.72
CA ILE A 194 -1.65 -18.89 -4.32
C ILE A 194 -1.03 -17.70 -5.03
N GLY A 195 0.25 -17.43 -4.77
CA GLY A 195 1.01 -16.34 -5.38
C GLY A 195 1.19 -15.14 -4.46
N LYS A 196 1.18 -13.94 -5.06
CA LYS A 196 1.52 -12.68 -4.39
C LYS A 196 0.39 -12.20 -3.47
N TRP A 197 0.68 -12.06 -2.18
CA TRP A 197 -0.24 -11.47 -1.19
C TRP A 197 -0.20 -9.94 -1.24
N HIS A 198 0.91 -9.35 -0.78
CA HIS A 198 1.20 -7.92 -0.87
C HIS A 198 0.17 -7.03 -0.16
N LEU A 199 -0.19 -7.41 1.08
CA LEU A 199 -1.07 -6.69 2.01
C LEU A 199 -0.61 -6.89 3.46
#